data_AF-A0A6L7RUV6-F1
#
_entry.id   AF-A0A6L7RUV6-F1
#
_cell.length_a   1.000
_cell.length_b   1.000
_cell.length_c   1.000
_cell.angle_alpha   90.00
_cell.angle_beta   90.00
_cell.angle_gamma   90.00
#
_symmetry.space_group_name_H-M   'P 1'
#
loop_
_entity.id
_entity.type
_entity.pdbx_description
1 polymer ?
#
loop_
_entity_poly.entity_id
_entity_poly.type
_entity_poly.pdbx_seq_one_letter_code
_entity_poly.pdbx_strand_id
1 'polypeptide(L)'
;MTEAVRMDGLKNYMVRLGSLELATVIFWFLFWIANGLAKLIPGVHIGVKFAEKGNPFGGALDKMGWGTGLGEFAYYFTGIVELIVGLIFLWALIQFIMGSGSAARRPWILFGLFASVIIFAVFTFQNVVTASRPTPLIWHATYFAIVGVSWVVIVGQGVYANLIDGDDG
;
A
#
# COMPACT_ATOMS: atom_id res chain seq x y z
N MET A 1 -13.77 -24.68 -33.72
CA MET A 1 -13.66 -24.26 -32.30
C MET A 1 -12.68 -23.10 -32.29
N THR A 2 -13.25 -21.91 -32.41
CA THR A 2 -12.89 -20.96 -33.46
C THR A 2 -12.76 -19.59 -32.83
N GLU A 3 -11.68 -18.87 -33.13
CA GLU A 3 -11.37 -17.45 -32.88
C GLU A 3 -12.26 -16.67 -31.88
N ALA A 4 -13.58 -16.62 -32.07
CA ALA A 4 -14.56 -16.15 -31.09
C ALA A 4 -14.34 -16.68 -29.66
N VAL A 5 -14.06 -17.98 -29.48
CA VAL A 5 -13.77 -18.55 -28.14
C VAL A 5 -12.45 -18.02 -27.57
N ARG A 6 -11.45 -17.76 -28.42
CA ARG A 6 -10.17 -17.14 -28.03
C ARG A 6 -10.38 -15.68 -27.62
N MET A 7 -11.18 -14.93 -28.39
CA MET A 7 -11.49 -13.52 -28.17
C MET A 7 -12.35 -13.29 -26.92
N ASP A 8 -13.34 -14.15 -26.65
CA ASP A 8 -14.15 -14.08 -25.43
C ASP A 8 -13.33 -14.47 -24.19
N GLY A 9 -12.41 -15.42 -24.32
CA GLY A 9 -11.41 -15.74 -23.29
C GLY A 9 -10.52 -14.53 -22.97
N LEU A 10 -10.04 -13.83 -23.99
CA LEU A 10 -9.19 -12.66 -23.87
C LEU A 10 -9.90 -11.50 -23.14
N LYS A 11 -11.13 -11.16 -23.56
CA LYS A 11 -11.94 -10.11 -22.92
C LYS A 11 -12.21 -10.40 -21.45
N ASN A 12 -12.64 -11.62 -21.13
CA ASN A 12 -12.90 -12.01 -19.76
C ASN A 12 -11.64 -11.94 -18.89
N TYR A 13 -10.48 -12.25 -19.46
CA TYR A 13 -9.21 -12.14 -18.77
C TYR A 13 -8.80 -10.68 -18.54
N MET A 14 -8.89 -9.81 -19.55
CA MET A 14 -8.59 -8.39 -19.42
C MET A 14 -9.48 -7.68 -18.39
N VAL A 15 -10.76 -8.03 -18.33
CA VAL A 15 -11.70 -7.52 -17.30
C VAL A 15 -11.25 -7.96 -15.90
N ARG A 16 -10.85 -9.23 -15.73
CA ARG A 16 -10.32 -9.74 -14.46
C ARG A 16 -9.01 -9.06 -14.06
N LEU A 17 -8.12 -8.79 -15.00
CA LEU A 17 -6.86 -8.09 -14.72
C LEU A 17 -7.11 -6.66 -14.22
N GLY A 18 -7.93 -5.89 -14.94
CA GLY A 18 -8.31 -4.54 -14.52
C GLY A 18 -9.02 -4.53 -13.16
N SER A 19 -9.78 -5.57 -12.84
CA SER A 19 -10.42 -5.74 -11.53
C SER A 19 -9.40 -5.93 -10.40
N LEU A 20 -8.29 -6.63 -10.65
CA LEU A 20 -7.24 -6.86 -9.65
C LEU A 20 -6.36 -5.62 -9.42
N GLU A 21 -6.02 -4.85 -10.48
CA GLU A 21 -5.31 -3.57 -10.29
C GLU A 21 -6.17 -2.62 -9.46
N LEU A 22 -7.46 -2.52 -9.78
CA LEU A 22 -8.41 -1.67 -9.07
C LEU A 22 -8.55 -2.10 -7.60
N ALA A 23 -8.72 -3.40 -7.33
CA ALA A 23 -8.79 -3.92 -5.96
C ALA A 23 -7.52 -3.61 -5.17
N THR A 24 -6.35 -3.73 -5.79
CA THR A 24 -5.05 -3.39 -5.19
C THR A 24 -5.00 -1.92 -4.80
N VAL A 25 -5.40 -1.02 -5.71
CA VAL A 25 -5.41 0.42 -5.46
C VAL A 25 -6.38 0.80 -4.34
N ILE A 26 -7.60 0.24 -4.36
CA ILE A 26 -8.61 0.50 -3.32
C ILE A 26 -8.10 0.02 -1.96
N PHE A 27 -7.56 -1.19 -1.88
CA PHE A 27 -7.00 -1.74 -0.65
C PHE A 27 -5.92 -0.82 -0.06
N TRP A 28 -4.93 -0.45 -0.86
CA TRP A 28 -3.81 0.38 -0.38
C TRP A 28 -4.24 1.80 -0.06
N PHE A 29 -5.16 2.39 -0.83
CA PHE A 29 -5.76 3.68 -0.51
C PHE A 29 -6.41 3.67 0.88
N LEU A 30 -7.33 2.71 1.12
CA LEU A 30 -8.04 2.61 2.39
C LEU A 30 -7.09 2.30 3.55
N PHE A 31 -6.12 1.42 3.33
CA PHE A 31 -5.11 1.06 4.34
C PHE A 31 -4.32 2.30 4.80
N TRP A 32 -3.79 3.09 3.87
CA TRP A 32 -2.96 4.24 4.21
C TRP A 32 -3.77 5.40 4.79
N ILE A 33 -4.97 5.65 4.27
CA ILE A 33 -5.87 6.66 4.86
C ILE A 33 -6.28 6.25 6.28
N ALA A 34 -6.69 5.01 6.50
CA ALA A 34 -7.09 4.55 7.83
C ALA A 34 -5.94 4.66 8.83
N ASN A 35 -4.72 4.27 8.45
CA ASN A 35 -3.55 4.37 9.32
C ASN A 35 -3.16 5.81 9.63
N GLY A 36 -3.12 6.68 8.61
CA GLY A 36 -2.77 8.09 8.80
C GLY A 36 -3.80 8.82 9.66
N LEU A 37 -5.10 8.64 9.38
CA LEU A 37 -6.18 9.24 10.17
C LEU A 37 -6.20 8.74 11.61
N ALA A 38 -5.93 7.46 11.86
CA ALA A 38 -5.87 6.92 13.22
C ALA A 38 -4.74 7.54 14.06
N LYS A 39 -3.67 8.05 13.42
CA LYS A 39 -2.59 8.76 14.11
C LYS A 39 -2.92 10.24 14.36
N LEU A 40 -3.68 10.87 13.48
CA LEU A 40 -3.98 12.31 13.55
C LEU A 40 -5.27 12.64 14.32
N ILE A 41 -6.24 11.73 14.35
CA ILE A 41 -7.54 11.96 15.01
C ILE A 41 -7.65 11.08 16.26
N PRO A 42 -7.64 11.67 17.46
CA PRO A 42 -7.84 10.92 18.70
C PRO A 42 -9.19 10.17 18.69
N GLY A 43 -9.17 8.88 19.02
CA GLY A 43 -10.37 8.04 19.15
C GLY A 43 -10.93 7.44 17.85
N VAL A 44 -10.32 7.71 16.69
CA VAL A 44 -10.72 7.09 15.42
C VAL A 44 -10.06 5.72 15.28
N HIS A 45 -10.85 4.66 15.56
CA HIS A 45 -10.48 3.26 15.33
C HIS A 45 -11.21 2.71 14.11
N ILE A 46 -10.66 2.93 12.92
CA ILE A 46 -11.28 2.44 11.68
C ILE A 46 -10.86 0.96 11.48
N GLY A 47 -11.76 0.04 11.79
CA GLY A 47 -11.87 -1.26 11.11
C GLY A 47 -11.13 -2.49 11.67
N VAL A 48 -10.15 -2.34 12.56
CA VAL A 48 -9.54 -3.43 13.34
C VAL A 48 -9.04 -2.80 14.63
N LYS A 49 -9.22 -3.44 15.81
CA LYS A 49 -8.69 -2.95 17.10
C LYS A 49 -7.16 -2.81 17.03
N PHE A 50 -6.65 -1.70 16.52
CA PHE A 50 -5.21 -1.43 16.40
C PHE A 50 -4.68 -0.41 17.41
N ALA A 51 -5.52 0.30 18.19
CA ALA A 51 -5.01 1.38 19.03
C ALA A 51 -5.76 1.62 20.35
N GLU A 52 -5.76 0.64 21.26
CA GLU A 52 -5.57 0.99 22.69
C GLU A 52 -4.07 1.20 23.02
N LYS A 53 -3.20 1.01 22.03
CA LYS A 53 -1.76 1.19 22.18
C LYS A 53 -1.43 2.66 21.98
N GLY A 54 -1.12 3.34 23.08
CA GLY A 54 -0.56 4.69 23.08
C GLY A 54 0.70 4.80 22.21
N ASN A 55 1.19 6.04 22.06
CA ASN A 55 2.27 6.41 21.15
C ASN A 55 3.47 5.41 21.17
N PRO A 56 3.67 4.59 20.12
CA PRO A 56 4.74 3.60 20.07
C PRO A 56 6.13 4.24 19.93
N PHE A 57 6.21 5.47 19.44
CA PHE A 57 7.47 6.21 19.33
C PHE A 57 7.86 6.86 20.66
N GLY A 58 6.88 7.28 21.48
CA GLY A 58 7.12 7.83 22.81
C GLY A 58 7.92 6.87 23.69
N GLY A 59 7.40 5.65 23.88
CA GLY A 59 8.09 4.64 24.68
C GLY A 59 9.40 4.11 24.07
N ALA A 60 9.63 4.33 22.77
CA ALA A 60 10.84 3.92 22.07
C ALA A 60 11.97 4.95 22.16
N LEU A 61 11.63 6.23 21.97
CA LEU A 61 12.57 7.34 22.03
C LEU A 61 12.90 7.75 23.46
N ASP A 62 11.97 7.54 24.41
CA ASP A 62 12.27 7.66 25.84
C ASP A 62 13.35 6.66 26.28
N LYS A 63 13.31 5.42 25.78
CA LYS A 63 14.35 4.41 26.05
C LYS A 63 15.71 4.77 25.46
N MET A 64 15.73 5.62 24.43
CA MET A 64 16.96 6.15 23.84
C MET A 64 17.43 7.45 24.51
N GLY A 65 16.65 7.99 25.47
CA GLY A 65 16.95 9.24 26.16
C GLY A 65 16.59 10.50 25.37
N TRP A 66 15.78 10.38 24.32
CA TRP A 66 15.46 11.49 23.40
C TRP A 66 14.21 12.27 23.82
N GLY A 67 13.47 11.77 24.82
CA GLY A 67 12.32 12.44 25.42
C GLY A 67 11.00 12.28 24.65
N THR A 68 9.89 12.41 25.39
CA THR A 68 8.53 12.10 24.93
C THR A 68 8.07 12.97 23.77
N GLY A 69 8.48 14.24 23.72
CA GLY A 69 8.09 15.19 22.67
C GLY A 69 8.56 14.80 21.27
N LEU A 70 9.76 14.20 21.15
CA LEU A 70 10.26 13.68 19.88
C LEU A 70 9.46 12.44 19.42
N GLY A 71 8.98 11.63 20.37
CA GLY A 71 8.07 10.52 20.10
C GLY A 71 6.73 10.98 19.57
N GLU A 72 6.13 12.00 20.15
CA GLU A 72 4.86 12.56 19.66
C GLU A 72 5.01 13.19 18.28
N PHE A 73 6.07 13.97 18.07
CA PHE A 73 6.38 14.51 16.75
C PHE A 73 6.52 13.42 15.69
N ALA A 74 7.33 12.38 15.97
CA ALA A 74 7.52 11.26 15.05
C ALA A 74 6.20 10.53 14.76
N TYR A 75 5.35 10.35 15.77
CA TYR A 75 4.03 9.72 15.60
C TYR A 75 3.13 10.51 14.64
N TYR A 76 2.96 11.80 14.86
CA TYR A 76 2.11 12.63 13.97
C TYR A 76 2.73 12.80 12.59
N PHE A 77 4.06 12.97 12.51
CA PHE A 77 4.78 13.06 11.25
C PHE A 77 4.59 11.80 10.40
N THR A 78 4.68 10.61 11.00
CA THR A 78 4.41 9.36 10.27
C THR A 78 2.96 9.28 9.81
N GLY A 79 1.99 9.78 10.59
CA GLY A 79 0.60 9.89 10.14
C GLY A 79 0.43 10.74 8.88
N ILE A 80 1.12 11.88 8.79
CA ILE A 80 1.12 12.74 7.59
C ILE A 80 1.73 12.01 6.40
N VAL A 81 2.87 11.34 6.58
CA VAL A 81 3.53 10.57 5.52
C VAL A 81 2.63 9.45 4.99
N GLU A 82 1.94 8.73 5.88
CA GLU A 82 0.98 7.70 5.51
C GLU A 82 -0.19 8.27 4.70
N LEU A 83 -0.73 9.43 5.09
CA LEU A 83 -1.78 10.10 4.30
C LEU A 83 -1.28 10.49 2.90
N ILE A 84 -0.05 10.99 2.77
CA ILE A 84 0.53 11.33 1.47
C ILE A 84 0.59 10.09 0.56
N VAL A 85 0.97 8.93 1.09
CA VAL A 85 0.93 7.68 0.32
C VAL A 85 -0.50 7.28 -0.03
N GLY A 86 -1.46 7.47 0.89
CA GLY A 86 -2.88 7.34 0.58
C GLY A 86 -3.31 8.21 -0.60
N LEU A 87 -2.88 9.47 -0.67
CA LEU A 87 -3.20 10.38 -1.77
C LEU A 87 -2.60 9.94 -3.11
N ILE A 88 -1.44 9.28 -3.11
CA ILE A 88 -0.86 8.68 -4.34
C ILE A 88 -1.79 7.59 -4.88
N PHE A 89 -2.30 6.71 -4.00
CA PHE A 89 -3.26 5.69 -4.41
C PHE A 89 -4.63 6.27 -4.77
N LEU A 90 -5.07 7.36 -4.12
CA LEU A 90 -6.25 8.09 -4.54
C LEU A 90 -6.10 8.64 -5.96
N TRP A 91 -4.94 9.20 -6.28
CA TRP A 91 -4.66 9.66 -7.64
C TRP A 91 -4.72 8.50 -8.65
N ALA A 92 -4.10 7.36 -8.33
CA ALA A 92 -4.23 6.16 -9.16
C ALA A 92 -5.69 5.73 -9.34
N LEU A 93 -6.52 5.81 -8.29
CA LEU A 93 -7.94 5.50 -8.34
C LEU A 93 -8.73 6.47 -9.23
N ILE A 94 -8.44 7.77 -9.15
CA ILE A 94 -9.03 8.78 -10.04
C ILE A 94 -8.74 8.44 -11.51
N GLN A 95 -7.53 7.98 -11.82
CA GLN A 95 -7.17 7.57 -13.18
C GLN A 95 -7.97 6.33 -13.66
N PHE A 96 -8.40 5.44 -12.76
CA PHE A 96 -9.35 4.37 -13.12
C PHE A 96 -10.73 4.93 -13.46
N ILE A 97 -11.24 5.88 -12.66
CA ILE A 97 -12.54 6.52 -12.87
C ILE A 97 -12.57 7.31 -14.18
N MET A 98 -11.46 7.97 -14.52
CA MET A 98 -11.30 8.70 -15.78
C MET A 98 -11.13 7.78 -17.01
N GLY A 99 -11.03 6.47 -16.83
CA GLY A 99 -10.80 5.53 -17.93
C GLY A 99 -9.41 5.63 -18.56
N SER A 100 -8.44 6.24 -17.87
CA SER A 100 -7.08 6.45 -18.37
C SER A 100 -6.38 5.13 -18.69
N GLY A 101 -5.61 5.05 -19.77
CA GLY A 101 -4.90 3.83 -20.16
C GLY A 101 -3.91 3.32 -19.09
N SER A 102 -3.56 2.03 -19.17
CA SER A 102 -2.67 1.38 -18.19
C SER A 102 -1.32 2.08 -18.03
N ALA A 103 -0.75 2.61 -19.11
CA ALA A 103 0.51 3.38 -19.11
C ALA A 103 0.46 4.64 -18.23
N ALA A 104 -0.71 5.28 -18.11
CA ALA A 104 -0.89 6.46 -17.25
C ALA A 104 -1.13 6.07 -15.79
N ARG A 105 -1.73 4.90 -15.53
CA ARG A 105 -2.10 4.43 -14.18
C ARG A 105 -0.93 3.77 -13.44
N ARG A 106 -0.26 2.83 -14.10
CA ARG A 106 0.75 1.95 -13.48
C ARG A 106 1.89 2.67 -12.78
N PRO A 107 2.47 3.76 -13.31
CA PRO A 107 3.53 4.48 -12.62
C PRO A 107 3.12 4.94 -11.22
N TRP A 108 1.89 5.42 -11.04
CA TRP A 108 1.37 5.87 -9.75
C TRP A 108 1.14 4.71 -8.78
N ILE A 109 0.63 3.58 -9.28
CA ILE A 109 0.43 2.37 -8.46
C ILE A 109 1.79 1.85 -7.97
N LEU A 110 2.76 1.71 -8.87
CA LEU A 110 4.10 1.22 -8.52
C LEU A 110 4.83 2.19 -7.59
N PHE A 111 4.67 3.50 -7.79
CA PHE A 111 5.23 4.51 -6.88
C PHE A 111 4.61 4.42 -5.48
N GLY A 112 3.29 4.26 -5.38
CA GLY A 112 2.61 4.06 -4.09
C GLY A 112 3.06 2.77 -3.39
N LEU A 113 3.24 1.67 -4.12
CA LEU A 113 3.77 0.42 -3.58
C LEU A 113 5.22 0.58 -3.11
N PHE A 114 6.06 1.28 -3.87
CA PHE A 114 7.44 1.57 -3.48
C PHE A 114 7.51 2.41 -2.20
N ALA A 115 6.71 3.48 -2.11
CA ALA A 115 6.61 4.29 -0.89
C ALA A 115 6.13 3.45 0.31
N SER A 116 5.22 2.50 0.07
CA SER A 116 4.75 1.54 1.09
C SER A 116 5.89 0.69 1.64
N VAL A 117 6.75 0.15 0.77
CA VAL A 117 7.96 -0.62 1.17
C VAL A 117 8.86 0.23 2.07
N ILE A 118 9.13 1.48 1.69
CA ILE A 118 9.98 2.39 2.48
C ILE A 118 9.41 2.60 3.88
N ILE A 119 8.11 2.91 3.99
CA ILE A 119 7.47 3.14 5.29
C ILE A 119 7.54 1.88 6.17
N PHE A 120 7.23 0.71 5.62
CA PHE A 120 7.34 -0.55 6.38
C PHE A 120 8.78 -0.87 6.77
N ALA A 121 9.77 -0.54 5.94
CA ALA A 121 11.18 -0.71 6.28
C ALA A 121 11.58 0.17 7.47
N VAL A 122 11.15 1.43 7.48
CA VAL A 122 11.38 2.37 8.59
C VAL A 122 10.73 1.86 9.87
N PHE A 123 9.47 1.42 9.85
CA PHE A 123 8.79 0.87 11.02
C PHE A 123 9.43 -0.43 11.53
N THR A 124 9.88 -1.28 10.61
CA THR A 124 10.59 -2.51 10.96
C THR A 124 11.92 -2.20 11.64
N PHE A 125 12.70 -1.28 11.07
CA PHE A 125 13.95 -0.82 11.65
C PHE A 125 13.74 -0.23 13.05
N GLN A 126 12.75 0.65 13.20
CA GLN A 126 12.39 1.25 14.49
C GLN A 126 12.03 0.19 15.53
N ASN A 127 11.21 -0.81 15.19
CA ASN A 127 10.86 -1.92 16.08
C ASN A 127 12.08 -2.78 16.49
N VAL A 128 13.01 -3.03 15.57
CA VAL A 128 14.22 -3.82 15.85
C VAL A 128 15.17 -3.05 16.75
N VAL A 129 15.49 -1.80 16.41
CA VAL A 129 16.50 -0.99 17.12
C VAL A 129 16.04 -0.58 18.50
N THR A 130 14.77 -0.23 18.67
CA THR A 130 14.27 0.29 19.96
C THR A 130 13.95 -0.81 20.97
N ALA A 131 13.94 -2.08 20.53
CA ALA A 131 13.43 -3.24 21.26
C ALA A 131 12.04 -3.01 21.90
N SER A 132 11.37 -1.92 21.53
CA SER A 132 9.98 -1.69 21.81
C SER A 132 9.27 -2.59 20.81
N ARG A 133 8.52 -3.57 21.33
CA ARG A 133 7.65 -4.40 20.49
C ARG A 133 6.20 -3.97 20.68
N PRO A 134 5.83 -2.70 20.38
CA PRO A 134 4.42 -2.33 20.40
C PRO A 134 3.65 -3.18 19.37
N THR A 135 4.30 -3.60 18.28
CA THR A 135 3.77 -4.54 17.29
C THR A 135 4.72 -5.72 17.03
N PRO A 136 4.19 -6.96 16.99
CA PRO A 136 4.97 -8.12 16.56
C PRO A 136 5.59 -7.94 15.17
N LEU A 137 6.85 -8.36 15.01
CA LEU A 137 7.59 -8.30 13.73
C LEU A 137 6.86 -9.03 12.58
N ILE A 138 6.08 -10.06 12.93
CA ILE A 138 5.26 -10.82 11.97
C ILE A 138 4.29 -9.92 11.20
N TRP A 139 3.75 -8.86 11.80
CA TRP A 139 2.86 -7.94 11.09
C TRP A 139 3.57 -7.20 9.97
N HIS A 140 4.83 -6.80 10.19
CA HIS A 140 5.62 -6.12 9.17
C HIS A 140 5.97 -7.07 8.03
N ALA A 141 6.35 -8.31 8.35
CA ALA A 141 6.58 -9.35 7.34
C ALA A 141 5.32 -9.62 6.50
N THR A 142 4.15 -9.68 7.13
CA THR A 142 2.86 -9.81 6.43
C THR A 142 2.63 -8.63 5.48
N TYR A 143 2.88 -7.39 5.91
CA TYR A 143 2.72 -6.23 5.04
C TYR A 143 3.70 -6.24 3.86
N PHE A 144 4.97 -6.59 4.08
CA PHE A 144 5.92 -6.79 2.98
C PHE A 144 5.46 -7.86 1.99
N ALA A 145 4.92 -8.98 2.49
CA ALA A 145 4.38 -10.03 1.63
C ALA A 145 3.18 -9.53 0.80
N ILE A 146 2.24 -8.79 1.40
CA ILE A 146 1.08 -8.22 0.69
C ILE A 146 1.54 -7.19 -0.36
N VAL A 147 2.53 -6.35 -0.05
CA VAL A 147 3.13 -5.42 -1.03
C VAL A 147 3.80 -6.20 -2.17
N GLY A 148 4.55 -7.26 -1.85
CA GLY A 148 5.21 -8.11 -2.85
C GLY A 148 4.20 -8.78 -3.78
N VAL A 149 3.12 -9.35 -3.23
CA VAL A 149 2.03 -9.93 -4.04
C VAL A 149 1.38 -8.85 -4.91
N SER A 150 1.11 -7.68 -4.34
CA SER A 150 0.55 -6.54 -5.08
C SER A 150 1.46 -6.13 -6.25
N TRP A 151 2.77 -6.08 -6.04
CA TRP A 151 3.75 -5.77 -7.07
C TRP A 151 3.75 -6.81 -8.20
N VAL A 152 3.74 -8.09 -7.84
CA VAL A 152 3.66 -9.21 -8.81
C VAL A 152 2.37 -9.13 -9.62
N VAL A 153 1.24 -8.80 -9.00
CA VAL A 153 -0.04 -8.59 -9.72
C VAL A 153 0.11 -7.47 -10.74
N ILE A 154 0.61 -6.29 -10.35
CA ILE A 154 0.71 -5.14 -11.26
C ILE A 154 1.71 -5.39 -12.40
N VAL A 155 2.90 -5.91 -12.09
CA VAL A 155 3.95 -6.16 -13.10
C VAL A 155 3.62 -7.35 -13.98
N GLY A 156 3.15 -8.45 -13.40
CA GLY A 156 2.76 -9.65 -14.14
C GLY A 156 1.68 -9.37 -15.17
N GLN A 157 0.73 -8.49 -14.85
CA GLN A 157 -0.25 -8.01 -15.82
C GLN A 157 0.34 -7.18 -16.95
N GLY A 158 1.42 -6.43 -16.69
CA GLY A 158 2.11 -5.68 -17.74
C GLY A 158 2.88 -6.57 -18.69
N VAL A 159 3.60 -7.55 -18.16
CA VAL A 159 4.31 -8.53 -18.98
C VAL A 159 3.33 -9.32 -19.84
N TYR A 160 2.23 -9.79 -19.25
CA TYR A 160 1.25 -10.60 -19.98
C TYR A 160 0.54 -9.83 -21.09
N ALA A 161 0.19 -8.56 -20.87
CA ALA A 161 -0.40 -7.71 -21.91
C ALA A 161 0.56 -7.57 -23.12
N ASN A 162 1.84 -7.31 -22.86
CA ASN A 162 2.84 -7.18 -23.91
C ASN A 162 3.09 -8.49 -24.68
N LEU A 163 2.96 -9.64 -24.03
CA LEU A 163 3.12 -10.95 -24.68
C LEU A 163 1.96 -11.29 -25.62
N ILE A 164 0.74 -10.85 -25.31
CA ILE A 164 -0.40 -11.04 -26.21
C ILE A 164 -0.30 -10.10 -27.41
N ASP A 165 -0.04 -8.81 -27.17
CA ASP A 165 0.01 -7.81 -28.24
C ASP A 165 1.18 -8.03 -29.22
N GLY A 166 2.21 -8.81 -28.81
CA GLY A 166 3.36 -9.17 -29.63
C GLY A 166 3.21 -10.45 -30.48
N ASP A 167 2.11 -11.20 -30.33
CA ASP A 167 1.84 -12.47 -31.05
C ASP A 167 1.00 -12.27 -32.34
N ASP A 168 0.64 -11.01 -32.64
CA ASP A 168 -0.15 -10.60 -33.82
C ASP A 168 0.72 -10.09 -34.99
N GLY A 169 2.03 -10.42 -35.00
CA GLY A 169 3.03 -10.00 -36.00
C GLY A 169 3.45 -11.11 -36.97
#